data_AF-A0A0H1B2L4-F1
#
_entry.id   AF-A0A0H1B2L4-F1
#
_cell.length_a   1.000
_cell.length_b   1.000
_cell.length_c   1.000
_cell.angle_alpha   90.00
_cell.angle_beta   90.00
_cell.angle_gamma   90.00
#
_symmetry.space_group_name_H-M   'P 1'
#
loop_
_entity.id
_entity.type
_entity.pdbx_description
1 polymer ?
#
loop_
_entity_poly.entity_id
_entity_poly.type
_entity_poly.pdbx_seq_one_letter_code
_entity_poly.pdbx_strand_id
1 'polypeptide(L)'
;MTMSNNSSLPWADCDAGFLDSDGIAIRKCSTEFLSTLCTAYMDCIADDKIHAQDGSANHQLFERVTDELRRLSSSPTLFPSTETQTRFWSLLSHTIDTQITAAQSSVDEETSADLLMRANLLAREEDRLLQSLNRPSYKPDLLPWEQFLLRGSPGCGVRLPHTTPNATLQLMPIGGVALHLRWMRDRHLTAAKCEGSVLPEVLPGVPSTLGQAKPYQCDELPSSGLKYEHTTAAYILI
;
A
#
# COMPACT_ATOMS: atom_id res chain seq x y z
N MET A 1 37.49 -49.56 -1.88
CA MET A 1 36.23 -50.30 -1.99
C MET A 1 35.11 -49.29 -2.14
N THR A 2 34.78 -48.92 -3.36
CA THR A 2 33.67 -48.00 -3.68
C THR A 2 32.41 -48.83 -3.86
N MET A 3 31.50 -48.73 -2.90
CA MET A 3 30.16 -49.32 -2.99
C MET A 3 29.42 -48.57 -4.11
N SER A 4 29.31 -49.18 -5.29
CA SER A 4 28.38 -48.75 -6.33
C SER A 4 26.97 -48.95 -5.79
N ASN A 5 26.36 -47.86 -5.30
CA ASN A 5 24.93 -47.84 -5.00
C ASN A 5 24.19 -48.03 -6.32
N ASN A 6 23.82 -49.28 -6.62
CA ASN A 6 22.92 -49.62 -7.70
C ASN A 6 21.50 -49.21 -7.27
N SER A 7 21.20 -47.91 -7.30
CA SER A 7 19.81 -47.49 -7.42
C SER A 7 19.33 -47.97 -8.79
N SER A 8 18.51 -49.01 -8.79
CA SER A 8 17.85 -49.52 -9.99
C SER A 8 17.14 -48.36 -10.69
N LEU A 9 17.38 -48.21 -11.99
CA LEU A 9 16.68 -47.20 -12.79
C LEU A 9 15.18 -47.43 -12.71
N PRO A 10 14.35 -46.37 -12.68
CA PRO A 10 12.89 -46.50 -12.61
C PRO A 10 12.30 -47.34 -13.75
N TRP A 11 12.97 -47.34 -14.90
CA TRP A 11 12.58 -48.03 -16.12
C TRP A 11 13.46 -49.25 -16.43
N ALA A 12 14.22 -49.77 -15.45
CA ALA A 12 15.14 -50.90 -15.66
C ALA A 12 14.43 -52.17 -16.17
N ASP A 13 13.19 -52.38 -15.74
CA ASP A 13 12.36 -53.54 -16.11
C ASP A 13 11.51 -53.28 -17.37
N CYS A 14 11.58 -52.07 -17.93
CA CYS A 14 10.81 -51.67 -19.11
C CYS A 14 11.62 -51.83 -20.39
N ASP A 15 10.94 -52.12 -21.50
CA ASP A 15 11.60 -52.20 -22.80
C ASP A 15 11.93 -50.79 -23.32
N ALA A 16 13.20 -50.40 -23.22
CA ALA A 16 13.75 -49.15 -23.76
C ALA A 16 13.99 -49.19 -25.29
N GLY A 17 13.73 -50.32 -25.94
CA GLY A 17 14.00 -50.51 -27.36
C GLY A 17 15.50 -50.66 -27.68
N PHE A 18 15.79 -51.21 -28.86
CA PHE A 18 17.15 -51.51 -29.31
C PHE A 18 17.36 -51.02 -30.74
N LEU A 19 18.51 -50.40 -30.99
CA LEU A 19 18.90 -49.85 -32.28
C LEU A 19 19.91 -50.78 -32.96
N ASP A 20 19.81 -50.88 -34.29
CA ASP A 20 20.83 -51.48 -35.14
C ASP A 20 22.03 -50.53 -35.33
N SER A 21 23.12 -51.03 -35.91
CA SER A 21 24.30 -50.22 -36.29
C SER A 21 23.96 -49.06 -37.23
N ASP A 22 22.87 -49.19 -37.98
CA ASP A 22 22.39 -48.18 -38.94
C ASP A 22 21.43 -47.15 -38.29
N GLY A 23 21.22 -47.22 -36.96
CA GLY A 23 20.33 -46.31 -36.23
C GLY A 23 18.83 -46.60 -36.42
N ILE A 24 18.49 -47.77 -36.97
CA ILE A 24 17.12 -48.23 -37.16
C ILE A 24 16.70 -49.07 -35.95
N ALA A 25 15.50 -48.85 -35.42
CA ALA A 25 14.99 -49.62 -34.29
C ALA A 25 14.68 -51.08 -34.67
N ILE A 26 15.43 -52.03 -34.11
CA ILE A 26 15.17 -53.48 -34.18
C ILE A 26 14.03 -53.84 -33.23
N ARG A 27 14.03 -53.22 -32.05
CA ARG A 27 12.97 -53.35 -31.04
C ARG A 27 12.50 -51.96 -30.64
N LYS A 28 11.19 -51.74 -30.72
CA LYS A 28 10.57 -50.47 -30.32
C LYS A 28 10.46 -50.37 -28.80
N CYS A 29 10.40 -49.14 -28.30
CA CYS A 29 10.17 -48.87 -26.88
C CYS A 29 8.75 -49.29 -26.47
N SER A 30 8.57 -49.72 -25.22
CA SER A 30 7.25 -49.92 -24.65
C SER A 30 6.60 -48.58 -24.28
N THR A 31 5.27 -48.52 -24.24
CA THR A 31 4.55 -47.36 -23.71
C THR A 31 4.79 -47.17 -22.21
N GLU A 32 5.01 -48.26 -21.47
CA GLU A 32 5.39 -48.25 -20.05
C GLU A 32 6.77 -47.61 -19.84
N PHE A 33 7.73 -47.87 -20.72
CA PHE A 33 9.02 -47.17 -20.69
C PHE A 33 8.85 -45.66 -20.89
N LEU A 34 8.02 -45.24 -21.86
CA LEU A 34 7.80 -43.82 -22.13
C LEU A 34 7.09 -43.10 -20.97
N SER A 35 6.10 -43.75 -20.34
CA SER A 35 5.41 -43.18 -19.17
C SER A 35 6.33 -43.09 -17.95
N THR A 36 7.13 -44.12 -17.67
CA THR A 36 8.10 -44.13 -16.58
C THR A 36 9.23 -43.12 -16.79
N LEU A 37 9.69 -42.93 -18.03
CA LEU A 37 10.68 -41.91 -18.37
C LEU A 37 10.11 -40.49 -18.18
N CYS A 38 8.88 -40.25 -18.64
CA CYS A 38 8.21 -38.96 -18.44
C CYS A 38 8.01 -38.66 -16.96
N THR A 39 7.50 -39.60 -16.18
CA THR A 39 7.30 -39.40 -14.73
C THR A 39 8.62 -39.19 -13.98
N ALA A 40 9.67 -39.94 -14.31
CA ALA A 40 10.99 -39.71 -13.73
C ALA A 40 11.55 -38.33 -14.08
N TYR A 41 11.33 -37.84 -15.30
CA TYR A 41 11.68 -36.46 -15.68
C TYR A 41 10.90 -35.43 -14.84
N MET A 42 9.58 -35.64 -14.68
CA MET A 42 8.72 -34.78 -13.88
C MET A 42 9.13 -34.71 -12.41
N ASP A 43 9.48 -35.85 -11.82
CA ASP A 43 9.94 -35.92 -10.44
C ASP A 43 11.29 -35.22 -10.26
N CYS A 44 12.18 -35.31 -11.26
CA CYS A 44 13.45 -34.59 -11.22
C CYS A 44 13.27 -33.07 -11.27
N ILE A 45 12.33 -32.55 -12.08
CA ILE A 45 12.10 -31.11 -12.21
C ILE A 45 11.23 -30.52 -11.09
N ALA A 46 10.41 -31.33 -10.42
CA ALA A 46 9.60 -30.89 -9.30
C ALA A 46 10.41 -30.70 -8.00
N ASP A 47 11.54 -31.40 -7.86
CA ASP A 47 12.44 -31.23 -6.72
C ASP A 47 13.36 -30.04 -7.02
N ASP A 48 13.12 -28.89 -6.37
CA ASP A 48 13.91 -27.62 -6.45
C ASP A 48 15.42 -27.78 -6.15
N LYS A 49 15.86 -29.00 -5.88
CA LYS A 49 17.22 -29.42 -5.55
C LYS A 49 18.06 -29.80 -6.76
N ILE A 50 17.65 -29.52 -7.99
CA ILE A 50 18.52 -29.70 -9.18
C ILE A 50 19.83 -28.88 -9.05
N HIS A 51 19.85 -27.86 -8.18
CA HIS A 51 21.06 -27.09 -7.83
C HIS A 51 21.86 -27.63 -6.63
N ALA A 52 21.50 -28.77 -6.06
CA ALA A 52 22.23 -29.37 -4.94
C ALA A 52 23.31 -30.35 -5.44
N GLN A 53 24.55 -29.84 -5.42
CA GLN A 53 25.83 -30.54 -5.31
C GLN A 53 26.07 -31.71 -6.29
N ASP A 54 27.00 -31.49 -7.23
CA ASP A 54 27.53 -32.50 -8.16
C ASP A 54 27.83 -33.81 -7.41
N GLY A 55 26.97 -34.82 -7.56
CA GLY A 55 27.08 -36.10 -6.88
C GLY A 55 25.83 -36.60 -6.15
N SER A 56 24.75 -35.81 -6.08
CA SER A 56 23.47 -36.31 -5.56
C SER A 56 22.87 -37.37 -6.50
N ALA A 57 22.18 -38.37 -5.92
CA ALA A 57 21.52 -39.43 -6.70
C ALA A 57 20.50 -38.87 -7.70
N ASN A 58 19.85 -37.75 -7.37
CA ASN A 58 18.90 -37.07 -8.24
C ASN A 58 19.58 -36.46 -9.47
N HIS A 59 20.77 -35.86 -9.31
CA HIS A 59 21.52 -35.32 -10.45
C HIS A 59 21.96 -36.43 -11.43
N GLN A 60 22.41 -37.58 -10.91
CA GLN A 60 22.76 -38.74 -11.75
C GLN A 60 21.53 -39.34 -12.46
N LEU A 61 20.36 -39.35 -11.80
CA LEU A 61 19.12 -39.77 -12.43
C LEU A 61 18.69 -38.79 -13.53
N PHE A 62 18.78 -37.48 -13.27
CA PHE A 62 18.46 -36.45 -14.25
C PHE A 62 19.34 -36.56 -15.50
N GLU A 63 20.65 -36.70 -15.35
CA GLU A 63 21.58 -36.95 -16.47
C GLU A 63 21.13 -38.16 -17.31
N ARG A 64 20.83 -39.29 -16.66
CA ARG A 64 20.36 -40.50 -17.36
C ARG A 64 19.01 -40.32 -18.06
N VAL A 65 18.08 -39.57 -17.46
CA VAL A 65 16.81 -39.20 -18.10
C VAL A 65 17.09 -38.35 -19.35
N THR A 66 17.97 -37.35 -19.25
CA THR A 66 18.30 -36.47 -20.38
C THR A 66 19.00 -37.20 -21.51
N ASP A 67 19.86 -38.17 -21.21
CA ASP A 67 20.51 -39.01 -22.20
C ASP A 67 19.49 -39.88 -22.96
N GLU A 68 18.52 -40.47 -22.26
CA GLU A 68 17.43 -41.23 -22.89
C GLU A 68 16.51 -40.35 -23.74
N LEU A 69 16.16 -39.16 -23.26
CA LEU A 69 15.40 -38.19 -24.06
C LEU A 69 16.19 -37.78 -25.32
N ARG A 70 17.50 -37.58 -25.20
CA ARG A 70 18.37 -37.28 -26.35
C ARG A 70 18.39 -38.45 -27.33
N ARG A 71 18.49 -39.69 -26.85
CA ARG A 71 18.43 -40.91 -27.67
C ARG A 71 17.10 -41.00 -28.44
N LEU A 72 15.98 -40.78 -27.76
CA LEU A 72 14.65 -40.79 -28.38
C LEU A 72 14.49 -39.67 -29.42
N SER A 73 15.07 -38.49 -29.17
CA SER A 73 15.02 -37.37 -30.13
C SER A 73 15.82 -37.66 -31.41
N SER A 74 16.96 -38.35 -31.28
CA SER A 74 17.85 -38.67 -32.40
C SER A 74 17.38 -39.87 -33.20
N SER A 75 16.58 -40.76 -32.60
CA SER A 75 16.11 -42.00 -33.23
C SER A 75 14.59 -42.11 -33.16
N PRO A 76 13.84 -41.41 -34.03
CA PRO A 76 12.37 -41.40 -34.01
C PRO A 76 11.76 -42.77 -34.35
N THR A 77 12.53 -43.68 -34.96
CA THR A 77 12.12 -45.05 -35.27
C THR A 77 11.90 -45.92 -34.03
N LEU A 78 12.40 -45.50 -32.86
CA LEU A 78 12.23 -46.20 -31.58
C LEU A 78 10.80 -46.17 -31.06
N PHE A 79 10.00 -45.18 -31.47
CA PHE A 79 8.62 -45.07 -31.01
C PHE A 79 7.73 -46.17 -31.63
N PRO A 80 6.79 -46.74 -30.84
CA PRO A 80 5.75 -47.67 -31.33
C PRO A 80 5.05 -47.16 -32.58
N SER A 81 4.60 -45.90 -32.53
CA SER A 81 3.93 -45.20 -33.62
C SER A 81 4.28 -43.71 -33.62
N THR A 82 4.10 -43.06 -34.77
CA THR A 82 4.23 -41.60 -34.92
C THR A 82 3.26 -40.84 -34.02
N GLU A 83 2.08 -41.41 -33.75
CA GLU A 83 1.11 -40.82 -32.81
C GLU A 83 1.60 -40.87 -31.35
N THR A 84 2.23 -41.98 -30.93
CA THR A 84 2.81 -42.06 -29.58
C THR A 84 3.96 -41.08 -29.40
N GLN A 85 4.74 -40.86 -30.46
CA GLN A 85 5.82 -39.87 -30.47
C GLN A 85 5.28 -38.45 -30.28
N THR A 86 4.30 -38.03 -31.07
CA THR A 86 3.75 -36.66 -30.98
C THR A 86 3.11 -36.42 -29.62
N ARG A 87 2.34 -37.38 -29.11
CA ARG A 87 1.73 -37.29 -27.77
C ARG A 87 2.78 -37.17 -26.68
N PHE A 88 3.82 -38.02 -26.71
CA PHE A 88 4.91 -37.99 -25.73
C PHE A 88 5.59 -36.63 -25.66
N TRP A 89 6.04 -36.08 -26.79
CA TRP A 89 6.71 -34.79 -26.80
C TRP A 89 5.78 -33.63 -26.42
N SER A 90 4.49 -33.68 -26.80
CA SER A 90 3.52 -32.67 -26.41
C SER A 90 3.24 -32.64 -24.91
N LEU A 91 3.22 -33.81 -24.26
CA LEU A 91 3.07 -33.92 -22.81
C LEU A 91 4.30 -33.38 -22.10
N LEU A 92 5.49 -33.72 -22.61
CA LEU A 92 6.75 -33.27 -22.05
C LEU A 92 6.93 -31.75 -22.20
N SER A 93 6.58 -31.16 -23.34
CA SER A 93 6.65 -29.70 -23.52
C SER A 93 5.65 -28.97 -22.63
N HIS A 94 4.40 -29.43 -22.58
CA HIS A 94 3.37 -28.81 -21.74
C HIS A 94 3.79 -28.82 -20.27
N THR A 95 4.35 -29.93 -19.80
CA THR A 95 4.77 -30.04 -18.41
C THR A 95 5.95 -29.13 -18.06
N ILE A 96 6.94 -29.01 -18.95
CA ILE A 96 8.02 -28.02 -18.80
C ILE A 96 7.44 -26.61 -18.71
N ASP A 97 6.54 -26.23 -19.61
CA ASP A 97 5.93 -24.90 -19.63
C ASP A 97 5.14 -24.61 -18.33
N THR A 98 4.43 -25.61 -17.80
CA THR A 98 3.73 -25.46 -16.51
C THR A 98 4.69 -25.28 -15.33
N GLN A 99 5.84 -25.95 -15.33
CA GLN A 99 6.83 -25.78 -14.28
C GLN A 99 7.55 -24.44 -14.38
N ILE A 100 7.88 -23.98 -15.59
CA ILE A 100 8.46 -22.66 -15.83
C ILE A 100 7.51 -21.56 -15.34
N THR A 101 6.22 -21.66 -15.67
CA THR A 101 5.22 -20.67 -15.23
C THR A 101 5.00 -20.70 -13.71
N ALA A 102 5.00 -21.88 -13.09
CA ALA A 102 4.94 -22.02 -11.63
C ALA A 102 6.17 -21.40 -10.93
N ALA A 103 7.38 -21.69 -11.41
CA ALA A 103 8.62 -21.13 -10.87
C ALA A 103 8.71 -19.60 -11.07
N GLN A 104 8.22 -19.07 -12.19
CA GLN A 104 8.15 -17.62 -12.41
C GLN A 104 7.19 -16.97 -11.41
N SER A 105 6.04 -17.58 -11.14
CA SER A 105 5.06 -17.02 -10.20
C SER A 105 5.57 -16.95 -8.76
N SER A 106 6.33 -17.94 -8.30
CA SER A 106 6.88 -17.94 -6.93
C SER A 106 7.99 -16.90 -6.77
N VAL A 107 8.88 -16.77 -7.77
CA VAL A 107 9.95 -15.77 -7.78
C VAL A 107 9.38 -14.35 -7.86
N ASP A 108 8.35 -14.12 -8.68
CA ASP A 108 7.71 -12.80 -8.80
C ASP A 108 7.02 -12.39 -7.49
N GLU A 109 6.36 -13.29 -6.76
CA GLU A 109 5.73 -12.95 -5.47
C GLU A 109 6.77 -12.62 -4.39
N GLU A 110 7.85 -13.40 -4.27
CA GLU A 110 8.88 -13.15 -3.26
C GLU A 110 9.68 -11.87 -3.56
N THR A 111 10.07 -11.67 -4.83
CA THR A 111 10.81 -10.47 -5.23
C THR A 111 9.94 -9.22 -5.18
N SER A 112 8.66 -9.30 -5.56
CA SER A 112 7.75 -8.15 -5.47
C SER A 112 7.49 -7.73 -4.03
N ALA A 113 7.35 -8.68 -3.09
CA ALA A 113 7.19 -8.36 -1.68
C ALA A 113 8.40 -7.62 -1.10
N ASP A 114 9.62 -8.08 -1.41
CA ASP A 114 10.86 -7.41 -0.97
C ASP A 114 11.00 -6.01 -1.59
N LEU A 115 10.71 -5.87 -2.90
CA LEU A 115 10.73 -4.57 -3.57
C LEU A 115 9.71 -3.59 -2.97
N LEU A 116 8.50 -4.05 -2.66
CA LEU A 116 7.48 -3.24 -1.99
C LEU A 116 7.91 -2.84 -0.57
N MET A 117 8.56 -3.73 0.17
CA MET A 117 9.10 -3.40 1.49
C MET A 117 10.16 -2.29 1.38
N ARG A 118 11.10 -2.42 0.45
CA ARG A 118 12.16 -1.43 0.20
C ARG A 118 11.59 -0.09 -0.25
N ALA A 119 10.60 -0.09 -1.14
CA ALA A 119 9.93 1.14 -1.58
C ALA A 119 9.26 1.88 -0.42
N ASN A 120 8.61 1.15 0.50
CA ASN A 120 8.01 1.74 1.69
C ASN A 120 9.06 2.33 2.65
N LEU A 121 10.21 1.68 2.80
CA LEU A 121 11.32 2.22 3.60
C LEU A 121 11.85 3.53 3.01
N LEU A 122 12.08 3.55 1.69
CA LEU A 122 12.52 4.75 0.98
C LEU A 122 11.52 5.90 1.09
N ALA A 123 10.22 5.63 0.93
CA ALA A 123 9.18 6.65 1.08
C ALA A 123 9.18 7.27 2.49
N ARG A 124 9.38 6.46 3.54
CA ARG A 124 9.48 6.96 4.93
C ARG A 124 10.73 7.80 5.17
N GLU A 125 11.86 7.42 4.57
CA GLU A 125 13.09 8.22 4.65
C GLU A 125 12.93 9.56 3.93
N GLU A 126 12.31 9.56 2.75
CA GLU A 126 11.98 10.77 2.01
C GLU A 126 11.08 11.70 2.83
N ASP A 127 9.99 11.18 3.40
CA ASP A 127 9.09 11.96 4.26
C ASP A 127 9.83 12.56 5.46
N ARG A 128 10.74 11.80 6.08
CA ARG A 128 11.53 12.28 7.21
C ARG A 128 12.45 13.43 6.80
N LEU A 129 13.09 13.33 5.63
CA LEU A 129 13.91 14.40 5.07
C LEU A 129 13.07 15.65 4.77
N LEU A 130 11.93 15.48 4.10
CA LEU A 130 11.02 16.58 3.77
C LEU A 130 10.49 17.28 5.02
N GLN A 131 10.16 16.53 6.08
CA GLN A 131 9.75 17.11 7.36
C GLN A 131 10.89 17.93 7.99
N SER A 132 12.13 17.43 7.95
CA SER A 132 13.28 18.16 8.51
C SER A 132 13.58 19.47 7.78
N LEU A 133 13.41 19.50 6.45
CA LEU A 133 13.62 20.68 5.63
C LEU A 133 12.51 21.71 5.82
N ASN A 134 11.25 21.28 5.82
CA ASN A 134 10.10 22.17 5.88
C ASN A 134 9.76 22.63 7.31
N ARG A 135 10.09 21.83 8.33
CA ARG A 135 9.73 22.07 9.73
C ARG A 135 10.93 21.78 10.65
N PRO A 136 12.00 22.57 10.58
CA PRO A 136 13.23 22.31 11.35
C PRO A 136 13.03 22.40 12.87
N SER A 137 11.99 23.09 13.33
CA SER A 137 11.63 23.18 14.76
C SER A 137 10.72 22.05 15.24
N TYR A 138 10.20 21.21 14.34
CA TYR A 138 9.33 20.10 14.70
C TYR A 138 10.17 18.92 15.21
N LYS A 139 9.80 18.38 16.37
CA LYS A 139 10.45 17.15 16.90
C LYS A 139 9.72 15.92 16.37
N PRO A 140 10.42 14.95 15.75
CA PRO A 140 9.77 13.80 15.12
C PRO A 140 9.11 12.84 16.11
N ASP A 141 9.61 12.78 17.35
CA ASP A 141 9.12 11.85 18.39
C ASP A 141 7.89 12.37 19.15
N LEU A 142 7.39 13.56 18.79
CA LEU A 142 6.26 14.19 19.47
C LEU A 142 5.02 14.19 18.59
N LEU A 143 3.88 13.92 19.23
CA LEU A 143 2.59 14.06 18.60
C LEU A 143 2.39 15.52 18.16
N PRO A 144 1.61 15.77 17.08
CA PRO A 144 1.39 17.12 16.55
C PRO A 144 0.95 18.14 17.60
N TRP A 145 0.18 17.73 18.62
CA TRP A 145 -0.28 18.59 19.69
C TRP A 145 0.80 18.88 20.76
N GLU A 146 1.69 17.92 21.03
CA GLU A 146 2.79 18.06 22.01
C GLU A 146 3.82 19.10 21.55
N GLN A 147 3.92 19.30 20.24
CA GLN A 147 4.79 20.29 19.62
C GLN A 147 4.44 21.71 20.06
N PHE A 148 3.16 21.99 20.33
CA PHE A 148 2.71 23.30 20.81
C PHE A 148 3.04 23.56 22.28
N LEU A 149 3.36 22.52 23.05
CA LEU A 149 3.75 22.65 24.46
C LEU A 149 5.26 22.89 24.63
N LEU A 150 6.05 22.72 23.57
CA LEU A 150 7.48 22.99 23.61
C LEU A 150 7.75 24.48 23.78
N ARG A 151 8.69 24.83 24.67
CA ARG A 151 9.16 26.21 24.84
C ARG A 151 9.81 26.69 23.54
N GLY A 152 9.28 27.78 22.97
CA GLY A 152 9.65 28.31 21.65
C GLY A 152 8.73 27.90 20.49
N SER A 153 7.69 27.08 20.72
CA SER A 153 6.68 26.77 19.70
C SER A 153 5.84 28.01 19.33
N PRO A 154 5.30 28.08 18.10
CA PRO A 154 4.39 29.15 17.70
C PRO A 154 3.19 29.23 18.65
N GLY A 155 3.08 30.33 19.39
CA GLY A 155 2.00 30.55 20.38
C GLY A 155 2.33 30.19 21.82
N CYS A 156 3.49 29.57 22.13
CA CYS A 156 3.92 29.43 23.52
C CYS A 156 4.77 30.62 23.98
N GLY A 157 4.71 30.94 25.28
CA GLY A 157 5.48 32.05 25.86
C GLY A 157 4.84 33.43 25.73
N VAL A 158 3.54 33.50 25.40
CA VAL A 158 2.77 34.75 25.50
C VAL A 158 2.87 35.26 26.95
N ARG A 159 3.57 36.38 27.14
CA ARG A 159 3.58 37.08 28.43
C ARG A 159 2.22 37.72 28.61
N LEU A 160 1.38 37.07 29.43
CA LEU A 160 0.10 37.64 29.83
C LEU A 160 0.36 38.91 30.66
N PRO A 161 -0.41 39.99 30.46
CA PRO A 161 -0.33 41.17 31.30
C PRO A 161 -0.61 40.77 32.76
N HIS A 162 0.00 41.46 33.72
CA HIS A 162 -0.29 41.21 35.14
C HIS A 162 -1.73 41.62 35.44
N THR A 163 -2.58 40.64 35.76
CA THR A 163 -4.00 40.85 36.11
C THR A 163 -4.23 40.58 37.60
N THR A 164 -5.32 41.12 38.14
CA THR A 164 -5.76 40.86 39.51
C THR A 164 -6.14 39.38 39.70
N PRO A 165 -5.96 38.79 40.89
CA PRO A 165 -6.44 37.44 41.16
C PRO A 165 -7.95 37.35 40.88
N ASN A 166 -8.37 36.30 40.16
CA ASN A 166 -9.73 36.07 39.63
C ASN A 166 -10.14 36.81 38.34
N ALA A 167 -9.21 37.43 37.62
CA ALA A 167 -9.51 37.99 36.29
C ALA A 167 -9.67 36.87 35.23
N THR A 168 -10.79 36.90 34.49
CA THR A 168 -11.01 36.06 33.32
C THR A 168 -10.34 36.68 32.10
N LEU A 169 -9.34 36.00 31.54
CA LEU A 169 -8.69 36.40 30.31
C LEU A 169 -9.27 35.61 29.12
N GLN A 170 -9.79 36.32 28.11
CA GLN A 170 -10.23 35.72 26.86
C GLN A 170 -9.18 35.98 25.77
N LEU A 171 -8.62 34.91 25.23
CA LEU A 171 -7.67 34.95 24.12
C LEU A 171 -8.40 34.67 22.80
N MET A 172 -8.17 35.51 21.79
CA MET A 172 -8.69 35.31 20.43
C MET A 172 -7.54 35.17 19.44
N PRO A 173 -7.57 34.16 18.55
CA PRO A 173 -6.64 34.06 17.42
C PRO A 173 -6.76 35.27 16.48
N ILE A 174 -5.70 35.61 15.74
CA ILE A 174 -5.64 36.77 14.84
C ILE A 174 -6.83 36.83 13.87
N GLY A 175 -7.19 35.69 13.25
CA GLY A 175 -8.36 35.61 12.36
C GLY A 175 -9.69 35.89 13.08
N GLY A 176 -9.81 35.43 14.33
CA GLY A 176 -10.97 35.71 15.18
C GLY A 176 -11.06 37.19 15.57
N VAL A 177 -9.93 37.84 15.89
CA VAL A 177 -9.86 39.28 16.17
C VAL A 177 -10.29 40.09 14.95
N ALA A 178 -9.79 39.74 13.76
CA ALA A 178 -10.15 40.45 12.53
C ALA A 178 -11.65 40.36 12.22
N LEU A 179 -12.26 39.18 12.39
CA LEU A 179 -13.69 38.98 12.25
C LEU A 179 -14.50 39.76 13.31
N HIS A 180 -14.05 39.72 14.56
CA HIS A 180 -14.71 40.44 15.65
C HIS A 180 -14.70 41.97 15.42
N LEU A 181 -13.55 42.54 15.06
CA LEU A 181 -13.43 43.97 14.76
C LEU A 181 -14.28 44.38 13.54
N ARG A 182 -14.32 43.53 12.51
CA ARG A 182 -15.18 43.75 11.34
C ARG A 182 -16.65 43.74 11.74
N TRP A 183 -17.08 42.75 12.53
CA TRP A 183 -18.45 42.67 13.02
C TRP A 183 -18.86 43.88 13.87
N MET A 184 -17.99 44.32 14.78
CA MET A 184 -18.21 45.53 15.59
C MET A 184 -18.38 46.78 14.71
N ARG A 185 -17.52 46.94 13.70
CA ARG A 185 -17.61 48.06 12.74
C ARG A 185 -18.92 48.01 11.95
N ASP A 186 -19.27 46.85 11.40
CA ASP A 186 -20.48 46.68 10.59
C ASP A 186 -21.73 46.94 11.43
N ARG A 187 -21.75 46.48 12.69
CA ARG A 187 -22.82 46.78 13.65
C ARG A 187 -22.95 48.28 13.91
N HIS A 188 -21.85 48.98 14.18
CA HIS A 188 -21.87 50.43 14.39
C HIS A 188 -22.39 51.19 13.16
N LEU A 189 -21.91 50.83 11.96
CA LEU A 189 -22.36 51.44 10.71
C LEU A 189 -23.85 51.16 10.45
N THR A 190 -24.33 49.97 10.80
CA THR A 190 -25.73 49.59 10.64
C THR A 190 -26.61 50.36 11.62
N ALA A 191 -26.21 50.45 12.90
CA ALA A 191 -26.89 51.25 13.91
C ALA A 191 -27.00 52.73 13.49
N ALA A 192 -25.90 53.34 13.03
CA ALA A 192 -25.90 54.72 12.55
C ALA A 192 -26.83 54.94 11.34
N LYS A 193 -26.92 53.96 10.42
CA LYS A 193 -27.88 54.00 9.31
C LYS A 193 -29.33 53.88 9.78
N CYS A 194 -29.59 53.04 10.79
CA CYS A 194 -30.91 52.86 11.36
C CYS A 194 -31.39 54.07 12.16
N GLU A 195 -30.50 54.72 12.92
CA GLU A 195 -30.81 55.97 13.66
C GLU A 195 -31.13 57.14 12.72
N GLY A 196 -30.51 57.19 11.54
CA GLY A 196 -30.81 58.18 10.51
C GLY A 196 -32.00 57.82 9.59
N SER A 197 -32.56 56.62 9.71
CA SER A 197 -33.68 56.17 8.87
C SER A 197 -35.02 56.33 9.58
N VAL A 198 -35.94 57.09 9.00
CA VAL A 198 -37.34 57.08 9.42
C VAL A 198 -38.00 55.85 8.81
N LEU A 199 -38.52 54.95 9.65
CA LEU A 199 -39.31 53.82 9.18
C LEU A 199 -40.59 54.36 8.51
N PRO A 200 -40.93 53.92 7.28
CA PRO A 200 -42.21 54.25 6.68
C PRO A 200 -43.32 53.70 7.58
N GLU A 201 -44.26 54.54 7.98
CA GLU A 201 -45.39 54.16 8.84
C GLU A 201 -46.32 53.14 8.17
N VAL A 202 -46.20 52.97 6.84
CA VAL A 202 -46.93 51.98 6.05
C VAL A 202 -45.95 51.24 5.15
N LEU A 203 -45.79 49.94 5.39
CA LEU A 203 -45.13 49.03 4.47
C LEU A 203 -46.04 48.85 3.23
N PRO A 204 -45.55 49.06 1.99
CA PRO A 204 -46.38 48.85 0.81
C PRO A 204 -46.79 47.38 0.71
N GLY A 205 -48.10 47.10 0.85
CA GLY A 205 -48.68 45.77 0.67
C GLY A 205 -49.26 45.10 1.93
N VAL A 206 -49.25 45.74 3.10
CA VAL A 206 -49.93 45.22 4.31
C VAL A 206 -51.25 45.97 4.52
N PRO A 207 -52.41 45.30 4.55
CA PRO A 207 -53.68 45.96 4.84
C PRO A 207 -53.70 46.49 6.28
N SER A 208 -54.20 47.72 6.47
CA SER A 208 -54.22 48.50 7.71
C SER A 208 -55.08 47.92 8.86
N THR A 209 -55.26 46.60 8.92
CA THR A 209 -56.05 45.90 9.94
C THR A 209 -55.22 45.00 10.85
N LEU A 210 -53.89 45.06 10.81
CA LEU A 210 -53.08 44.50 11.88
C LEU A 210 -53.08 45.50 13.03
N GLY A 211 -53.89 45.21 14.05
CA GLY A 211 -54.05 46.03 15.25
C GLY A 211 -52.69 46.49 15.76
N GLN A 212 -52.63 47.78 16.09
CA GLN A 212 -51.52 48.51 16.68
C GLN A 212 -50.69 47.57 17.56
N ALA A 213 -49.64 46.98 16.97
CA ALA A 213 -48.71 46.18 17.74
C ALA A 213 -48.13 47.17 18.75
N LYS A 214 -48.34 46.88 20.04
CA LYS A 214 -47.68 47.61 21.13
C LYS A 214 -46.22 47.84 20.70
N PRO A 215 -45.64 49.03 20.96
CA PRO A 215 -44.23 49.25 20.67
C PRO A 215 -43.49 48.03 21.19
N TYR A 216 -42.73 47.38 20.31
CA TYR A 216 -41.86 46.29 20.72
C TYR A 216 -40.94 46.90 21.75
N GLN A 217 -41.30 46.75 23.02
CA GLN A 217 -40.40 46.95 24.12
C GLN A 217 -39.38 45.86 23.85
N CYS A 218 -38.24 46.22 23.26
CA CYS A 218 -37.06 45.45 23.55
C CYS A 218 -37.02 45.47 25.06
N ASP A 219 -37.38 44.34 25.68
CA ASP A 219 -36.89 44.06 27.02
C ASP A 219 -35.43 44.49 26.96
N GLU A 220 -35.05 45.40 27.85
CA GLU A 220 -33.65 45.71 28.05
C GLU A 220 -32.97 44.34 28.20
N LEU A 221 -32.30 43.90 27.13
CA LEU A 221 -31.35 42.79 27.21
C LEU A 221 -30.56 43.10 28.46
N PRO A 222 -30.47 42.20 29.46
CA PRO A 222 -29.99 42.53 30.78
C PRO A 222 -28.62 43.18 30.66
N SER A 223 -28.63 44.52 30.64
CA SER A 223 -27.51 45.37 30.31
C SER A 223 -27.05 46.03 31.59
N SER A 224 -27.03 45.29 32.70
CA SER A 224 -26.46 45.77 33.96
C SER A 224 -26.50 44.69 35.02
N GLY A 225 -25.60 43.73 34.91
CA GLY A 225 -25.17 42.92 36.06
C GLY A 225 -23.65 42.87 36.19
N LEU A 226 -22.94 42.96 35.07
CA LEU A 226 -21.49 42.99 35.05
C LEU A 226 -21.07 44.25 34.31
N LYS A 227 -20.82 45.32 35.08
CA LYS A 227 -19.79 46.28 34.69
C LYS A 227 -18.48 45.51 34.63
N TYR A 228 -18.25 44.78 33.54
CA TYR A 228 -16.90 44.40 33.19
C TYR A 228 -16.23 45.70 32.80
N GLU A 229 -15.42 46.23 33.72
CA GLU A 229 -14.28 47.02 33.29
C GLU A 229 -13.54 46.15 32.28
N HIS A 230 -13.68 46.45 30.99
CA HIS A 230 -12.85 45.87 29.94
C HIS A 230 -11.43 46.40 30.17
N THR A 231 -10.76 45.84 31.16
CA THR A 231 -9.34 46.04 31.39
C THR A 231 -8.62 45.18 30.37
N THR A 232 -8.39 45.81 29.21
CA THR A 232 -7.44 45.43 28.16
C THR A 232 -7.67 44.08 27.47
N ALA A 233 -8.15 44.12 26.22
CA ALA A 233 -7.87 43.08 25.25
C ALA A 233 -6.37 43.12 24.92
N ALA A 234 -5.63 42.07 25.28
CA ALA A 234 -4.25 41.91 24.85
C ALA A 234 -4.24 41.36 23.41
N TYR A 235 -3.79 42.18 22.48
CA TYR A 235 -3.63 41.78 21.07
C TYR A 235 -2.30 41.05 20.91
N ILE A 236 -2.35 39.79 20.52
CA ILE A 236 -1.15 39.06 20.07
C ILE A 236 -0.96 39.43 18.59
N LEU A 237 -0.15 40.45 18.34
CA LEU A 237 0.46 40.70 17.04
C LEU A 237 1.74 39.85 16.98
N ILE A 238 1.72 38.81 16.14
CA ILE A 238 2.92 38.05 15.73
C ILE A 238 3.49 38.74 14.50
#